data_AF-A0A0P1ACV2-F1
#
_entry.id   AF-A0A0P1ACV2-F1
#
_cell.length_a   1.000
_cell.length_b   1.000
_cell.length_c   1.000
_cell.angle_alpha   90.00
_cell.angle_beta   90.00
_cell.angle_gamma   90.00
#
_symmetry.space_group_name_H-M   'P 1'
#
loop_
_entity.id
_entity.type
_entity.pdbx_description
1 polymer ?
#
loop_
_entity_poly.entity_id
_entity_poly.type
_entity_poly.pdbx_seq_one_letter_code
_entity_poly.pdbx_strand_id
1 'polypeptide(L)'
;MPSFFRLLRERVALVDSLVCVGLDPHIAELNEATAAAAQAFCLNLIEQTQHVAAAFKPNSAFFEAFGAEGITALQAIIKAIPDGIPVILDAKRGDISTTAAAYAVSAFDKLEAHAITLAPYMGVDSIDPFVRGHPDRGCFVLCKTSNPSANDFQTLSVGSRALFEEVAAKCEQWNSEDNVGLVVGATDVEALRRVRMISPNLWILAPGIGAQGGNLEEAVMAGLSADGFGLLVPVSRGISKAENPKEAAESLRDAINVVRKTKLSAVTTKGNSTSIEFIKLALSFGVLKFGDFTLKSGRQSPYFFNAGLFRTGRALGQLGRFYAEAIHNSGVKFDVLFGPAYKGITLASAVAIAFGDMYGVDIPFAYNRKEAKDHGEGGVLVGADMTGKKVLIIDDVITAGTAIREAFTILKKTNAHVSGVCISLDRQEKVSSEDTRSAIDHIRESFDIPVVTIATLDSLVEYLEKLDVASDTNASYLSIIRSYRAQYGVSK
;
A
#
# COMPACT_ATOMS: atom_id res chain seq x y z
N MET A 1 17.37 0.18 -14.63
CA MET A 1 16.94 1.49 -14.07
C MET A 1 15.91 1.22 -12.99
N PRO A 2 15.74 2.10 -11.97
CA PRO A 2 14.63 1.95 -11.02
C PRO A 2 13.29 2.03 -11.76
N SER A 3 12.27 1.32 -11.28
CA SER A 3 10.92 1.40 -11.87
C SER A 3 10.33 2.81 -11.73
N PHE A 4 9.41 3.16 -12.63
CA PHE A 4 8.71 4.45 -12.60
C PHE A 4 8.12 4.78 -11.22
N PHE A 5 7.42 3.84 -10.56
CA PHE A 5 6.78 4.13 -9.28
C PHE A 5 7.77 4.26 -8.12
N ARG A 6 8.94 3.62 -8.22
CA ARG A 6 10.04 3.89 -7.29
C ARG A 6 10.57 5.31 -7.45
N LEU A 7 10.89 5.70 -8.69
CA LEU A 7 11.34 7.07 -8.99
C LEU A 7 10.31 8.11 -8.53
N LEU A 8 9.02 7.84 -8.77
CA LEU A 8 7.93 8.70 -8.34
C LEU A 8 7.86 8.81 -6.82
N ARG A 9 7.97 7.69 -6.09
CA ARG A 9 7.97 7.70 -4.62
C ARG A 9 9.15 8.49 -4.06
N GLU A 10 10.35 8.28 -4.60
CA GLU A 10 11.56 9.02 -4.23
C GLU A 10 11.38 10.53 -4.48
N ARG A 11 10.81 10.90 -5.63
CA ARG A 11 10.52 12.30 -5.97
C ARG A 11 9.48 12.91 -5.01
N VAL A 12 8.36 12.22 -4.76
CA VAL A 12 7.30 12.67 -3.85
C VAL A 12 7.85 12.90 -2.43
N ALA A 13 8.75 12.04 -1.97
CA ALA A 13 9.41 12.21 -0.67
C ALA A 13 10.37 13.41 -0.67
N LEU A 14 11.13 13.59 -1.75
CA LEU A 14 12.09 14.70 -1.89
C LEU A 14 11.41 16.08 -1.89
N VAL A 15 10.30 16.24 -2.62
CA VAL A 15 9.59 17.54 -2.73
C VAL A 15 8.38 17.68 -1.82
N ASP A 16 8.10 16.67 -0.99
CA ASP A 16 6.92 16.60 -0.11
C ASP A 16 5.64 16.99 -0.88
N SER A 17 5.38 16.37 -2.04
CA SER A 17 4.29 16.80 -2.93
C SER A 17 3.65 15.64 -3.66
N LEU A 18 2.33 15.72 -3.90
CA LEU A 18 1.60 14.83 -4.82
C LEU A 18 1.06 15.59 -6.05
N VAL A 19 1.48 16.84 -6.24
CA VAL A 19 1.04 17.68 -7.35
C VAL A 19 1.64 17.15 -8.64
N CYS A 20 0.79 16.84 -9.61
CA CYS A 20 1.19 16.57 -10.97
C CYS A 20 0.80 17.78 -11.84
N VAL A 21 1.77 18.46 -12.45
CA VAL A 21 1.50 19.66 -13.24
C VAL A 21 1.17 19.26 -14.67
N GLY A 22 -0.05 19.58 -15.12
CA GLY A 22 -0.47 19.35 -16.49
C GLY A 22 0.14 20.39 -17.44
N LEU A 23 0.66 19.94 -18.57
CA LEU A 23 1.24 20.78 -19.62
C LEU A 23 0.33 20.73 -20.85
N ASP A 24 -0.77 21.49 -20.77
CA ASP A 24 -1.85 21.47 -21.76
C ASP A 24 -1.97 22.86 -22.41
N PRO A 25 -1.19 23.19 -23.46
CA PRO A 25 -1.17 24.52 -24.08
C PRO A 25 -2.45 24.76 -24.90
N HIS A 26 -3.53 25.16 -24.23
CA HIS A 26 -4.76 25.54 -24.93
C HIS A 26 -4.52 26.79 -25.77
N ILE A 27 -5.01 26.79 -27.02
CA ILE A 27 -4.85 27.94 -27.95
C ILE A 27 -5.26 29.28 -27.31
N ALA A 28 -6.31 29.28 -26.47
CA ALA A 28 -6.79 30.48 -25.79
C ALA A 28 -5.85 31.03 -24.69
N GLU A 29 -4.84 30.27 -24.28
CA GLU A 29 -3.81 30.66 -23.31
C GLU A 29 -2.49 31.08 -23.99
N LEU A 30 -2.39 30.90 -25.31
CA LEU A 30 -1.20 31.22 -26.07
C LEU A 30 -1.29 32.62 -26.66
N ASN A 31 -0.15 33.32 -26.71
CA ASN A 31 -0.05 34.61 -27.41
C ASN A 31 -0.30 34.45 -28.92
N GLU A 32 0.09 33.30 -29.47
CA GLU A 32 -0.11 32.92 -30.87
C GLU A 32 -0.46 31.43 -30.96
N ALA A 33 -1.27 31.05 -31.95
CA ALA A 33 -1.67 29.66 -32.17
C ALA A 33 -0.58 28.86 -32.92
N THR A 34 0.63 28.79 -32.36
CA THR A 34 1.79 28.10 -32.96
C THR A 34 2.40 27.07 -32.02
N ALA A 35 3.08 26.06 -32.59
CA ALA A 35 3.82 25.07 -31.80
C ALA A 35 4.92 25.71 -30.94
N ALA A 36 5.57 26.76 -31.45
CA ALA A 36 6.59 27.51 -30.73
C ALA A 36 6.01 28.23 -29.50
N ALA A 37 4.84 28.85 -29.62
CA ALA A 37 4.15 29.47 -28.49
C ALA A 37 3.72 28.42 -27.45
N ALA A 38 3.22 27.26 -27.90
CA ALA A 38 2.87 26.13 -27.03
C ALA A 38 4.09 25.59 -26.26
N GLN A 39 5.24 25.47 -26.93
CA GLN A 39 6.52 25.10 -26.30
C GLN A 39 6.93 26.13 -25.26
N ALA A 40 6.99 27.42 -25.62
CA ALA A 40 7.40 28.48 -24.72
C ALA A 40 6.50 28.57 -23.46
N PHE A 41 5.19 28.43 -23.65
CA PHE A 41 4.22 28.36 -22.57
C PHE A 41 4.53 27.23 -21.57
N CYS A 42 4.77 26.02 -22.08
CA CYS A 42 5.07 24.87 -21.22
C CYS A 42 6.41 25.00 -20.52
N LEU A 43 7.45 25.51 -21.21
CA LEU A 43 8.77 25.73 -20.61
C LEU A 43 8.70 26.72 -19.44
N ASN A 44 7.94 27.81 -19.59
CA ASN A 44 7.71 28.75 -18.49
C ASN A 44 6.95 28.10 -17.32
N LEU A 45 5.94 27.27 -17.58
CA LEU A 45 5.24 26.53 -16.51
C LEU A 45 6.16 25.55 -15.78
N ILE A 46 7.02 24.83 -16.52
CA ILE A 46 8.02 23.93 -15.94
C ILE A 46 8.95 24.73 -15.02
N GLU A 47 9.52 25.83 -15.51
CA GLU A 47 10.44 26.68 -14.76
C GLU A 47 9.82 27.14 -13.42
N GLN A 48 8.57 27.57 -13.46
CA GLN A 48 7.85 28.11 -12.30
C GLN A 48 7.40 27.05 -11.29
N THR A 49 7.29 25.77 -11.67
CA THR A 49 6.65 24.74 -10.85
C THR A 49 7.50 23.50 -10.57
N GLN A 50 8.68 23.38 -11.19
CA GLN A 50 9.58 22.23 -11.04
C GLN A 50 10.02 21.94 -9.60
N HIS A 51 9.98 22.91 -8.68
CA HIS A 51 10.34 22.70 -7.27
C HIS A 51 9.22 22.04 -6.45
N VAL A 52 7.97 22.07 -6.94
CA VAL A 52 6.81 21.44 -6.28
C VAL A 52 6.23 20.27 -7.06
N ALA A 53 6.52 20.15 -8.35
CA ALA A 53 6.00 19.08 -9.19
C ALA A 53 6.55 17.72 -8.75
N ALA A 54 5.64 16.83 -8.35
CA ALA A 54 5.93 15.40 -8.18
C ALA A 54 6.07 14.70 -9.54
N ALA A 55 5.34 15.17 -10.55
CA ALA A 55 5.46 14.77 -11.94
C ALA A 55 4.93 15.87 -12.86
N PHE A 56 5.38 15.88 -14.12
CA PHE A 56 4.77 16.65 -15.20
C PHE A 56 3.95 15.73 -16.10
N LYS A 57 2.83 16.23 -16.63
CA LYS A 57 1.92 15.44 -17.46
C LYS A 57 1.47 16.21 -18.71
N PRO A 58 2.27 16.21 -19.80
CA PRO A 58 1.82 16.73 -21.08
C PRO A 58 0.72 15.83 -21.67
N ASN A 59 -0.38 16.44 -22.12
CA ASN A 59 -1.40 15.74 -22.91
C ASN A 59 -1.10 15.92 -24.39
N SER A 60 -0.86 14.80 -25.09
CA SER A 60 -0.34 14.83 -26.47
C SER A 60 -1.29 15.53 -27.43
N ALA A 61 -2.60 15.52 -27.18
CA ALA A 61 -3.60 16.09 -28.07
C ALA A 61 -3.38 17.59 -28.34
N PHE A 62 -2.95 18.37 -27.35
CA PHE A 62 -2.70 19.80 -27.50
C PHE A 62 -1.47 20.11 -28.36
N PHE A 63 -0.56 19.14 -28.49
CA PHE A 63 0.61 19.24 -29.36
C PHE A 63 0.30 18.68 -30.75
N GLU A 64 -0.35 17.52 -30.82
CA GLU A 64 -0.80 16.90 -32.08
C GLU A 64 -1.64 17.85 -32.95
N ALA A 65 -2.39 18.77 -32.33
CA ALA A 65 -3.15 19.82 -33.02
C ALA A 65 -2.30 20.76 -33.90
N PHE A 66 -0.99 20.89 -33.63
CA PHE A 66 -0.05 21.67 -34.44
C PHE A 66 0.74 20.82 -35.46
N GLY A 67 0.37 19.56 -35.66
CA GLY A 67 1.03 18.66 -36.61
C GLY A 67 2.47 18.32 -36.23
N ALA A 68 3.35 18.20 -37.23
CA ALA A 68 4.74 17.77 -37.03
C ALA A 68 5.56 18.71 -36.12
N GLU A 69 5.30 20.02 -36.22
CA GLU A 69 5.93 21.02 -35.36
C GLU A 69 5.49 20.85 -33.91
N GLY A 70 4.22 20.48 -33.69
CA GLY A 70 3.70 20.16 -32.37
C GLY A 70 4.35 18.96 -31.72
N ILE A 71 4.58 17.88 -32.48
CA ILE A 71 5.33 16.71 -31.99
C ILE A 71 6.78 17.09 -31.62
N THR A 72 7.40 17.95 -32.42
CA THR A 72 8.74 18.48 -32.14
C THR A 72 8.75 19.30 -30.85
N ALA A 73 7.75 20.17 -30.67
CA ALA A 73 7.57 20.94 -29.44
C ALA A 73 7.34 20.04 -28.22
N LEU A 74 6.52 18.98 -28.34
CA LEU A 74 6.29 18.00 -27.27
C LEU A 74 7.60 17.32 -26.84
N GLN A 75 8.41 16.88 -27.81
CA GLN A 75 9.71 16.28 -27.52
C GLN A 75 10.65 17.28 -26.83
N ALA A 76 10.66 18.53 -27.29
CA ALA A 76 11.49 19.58 -26.71
C ALA A 76 11.13 19.88 -25.25
N ILE A 77 9.84 19.93 -24.91
CA ILE A 77 9.44 20.19 -23.52
C ILE A 77 9.71 19.00 -22.60
N ILE A 78 9.56 17.75 -23.08
CA ILE A 78 9.87 16.58 -22.26
C ILE A 78 11.36 16.56 -21.93
N LYS A 79 12.21 16.83 -22.93
CA LYS A 79 13.66 16.92 -22.76
C LYS A 79 14.11 18.07 -21.86
N ALA A 80 13.34 19.14 -21.77
CA ALA A 80 13.66 20.29 -20.94
C ALA A 80 13.28 20.09 -19.46
N ILE A 81 12.49 19.07 -19.13
CA ILE A 81 12.15 18.76 -17.74
C ILE A 81 13.42 18.25 -17.02
N PRO A 82 13.77 18.81 -15.84
CA PRO A 82 14.95 18.40 -15.10
C PRO A 82 14.98 16.90 -14.76
N ASP A 83 16.18 16.33 -14.77
CA ASP A 83 16.42 14.95 -14.35
C ASP A 83 15.85 14.68 -12.95
N GLY A 84 15.24 13.50 -12.79
CA GLY A 84 14.62 13.08 -11.53
C GLY A 84 13.18 13.56 -11.34
N ILE A 85 12.60 14.34 -12.26
CA ILE A 85 11.17 14.65 -12.28
C ILE A 85 10.46 13.72 -13.27
N PRO A 86 9.58 12.80 -12.81
CA PRO A 86 8.82 11.93 -13.69
C PRO A 86 7.94 12.69 -14.70
N VAL A 87 7.82 12.12 -15.90
CA VAL A 87 7.01 12.64 -16.99
C VAL A 87 5.98 11.60 -17.40
N ILE A 88 4.71 11.96 -17.33
CA ILE A 88 3.57 11.08 -17.67
C ILE A 88 2.95 11.59 -18.97
N LEU A 89 3.16 10.87 -20.08
CA LEU A 89 2.52 11.19 -21.35
C LEU A 89 1.04 10.81 -21.31
N ASP A 90 0.16 11.81 -21.30
CA ASP A 90 -1.27 11.57 -21.32
C ASP A 90 -1.77 11.43 -22.77
N ALA A 91 -1.66 10.21 -23.31
CA ALA A 91 -1.94 9.87 -24.70
C ALA A 91 -3.08 8.85 -24.89
N LYS A 92 -3.55 8.20 -23.81
CA LYS A 92 -4.70 7.27 -23.78
C LYS A 92 -4.66 6.21 -24.88
N ARG A 93 -3.49 5.64 -25.14
CA ARG A 93 -3.29 4.68 -26.23
C ARG A 93 -3.97 3.34 -25.91
N GLY A 94 -4.30 2.57 -26.94
CA GLY A 94 -4.90 1.25 -26.84
C GLY A 94 -5.14 0.72 -28.24
N ASP A 95 -4.48 -0.38 -28.59
CA ASP A 95 -4.53 -0.99 -29.92
C ASP A 95 -4.06 -2.46 -29.82
N ILE A 96 -4.17 -3.23 -30.91
CA ILE A 96 -3.66 -4.60 -30.95
C ILE A 96 -2.13 -4.63 -30.72
N SER A 97 -1.63 -5.74 -30.19
CA SER A 97 -0.27 -5.88 -29.64
C SER A 97 0.86 -5.28 -30.48
N THR A 98 0.90 -5.53 -31.80
CA THR A 98 1.96 -4.99 -32.68
C THR A 98 1.89 -3.46 -32.85
N THR A 99 0.67 -2.91 -32.91
CA THR A 99 0.45 -1.46 -32.99
C THR A 99 0.73 -0.79 -31.64
N ALA A 100 0.29 -1.42 -30.55
CA ALA A 100 0.61 -1.00 -29.19
C ALA A 100 2.13 -0.96 -28.93
N ALA A 101 2.89 -1.92 -29.44
CA ALA A 101 4.36 -1.90 -29.37
C ALA A 101 4.97 -0.68 -30.08
N ALA A 102 4.44 -0.29 -31.26
CA ALA A 102 4.89 0.92 -31.95
C ALA A 102 4.56 2.20 -31.15
N TYR A 103 3.39 2.25 -30.49
CA TYR A 103 3.07 3.33 -29.57
C TYR A 103 4.00 3.38 -28.36
N ALA A 104 4.40 2.22 -27.81
CA ALA A 104 5.35 2.16 -26.70
C ALA A 104 6.72 2.73 -27.11
N VAL A 105 7.24 2.35 -28.29
CA VAL A 105 8.48 2.93 -28.85
C VAL A 105 8.37 4.45 -29.00
N SER A 106 7.24 4.95 -29.52
CA SER A 106 7.02 6.40 -29.65
C SER A 106 7.06 7.10 -28.29
N ALA A 107 6.38 6.57 -27.28
CA ALA A 107 6.29 7.18 -25.96
C ALA A 107 7.61 7.09 -25.17
N PHE A 108 8.24 5.93 -25.14
CA PHE A 108 9.34 5.63 -24.22
C PHE A 108 10.73 5.77 -24.84
N ASP A 109 10.88 5.57 -26.15
CA ASP A 109 12.18 5.63 -26.83
C ASP A 109 12.36 6.92 -27.64
N LYS A 110 11.27 7.48 -28.20
CA LYS A 110 11.34 8.71 -29.01
C LYS A 110 11.06 9.96 -28.19
N LEU A 111 9.96 9.94 -27.44
CA LEU A 111 9.60 11.03 -26.55
C LEU A 111 10.28 10.94 -25.18
N GLU A 112 10.82 9.77 -24.82
CA GLU A 112 11.49 9.52 -23.53
C GLU A 112 10.59 9.83 -22.31
N ALA A 113 9.27 9.66 -22.47
CA ALA A 113 8.35 9.75 -21.33
C ALA A 113 8.63 8.61 -20.34
N HIS A 114 8.39 8.87 -19.06
CA HIS A 114 8.60 7.89 -18.00
C HIS A 114 7.37 7.01 -17.77
N ALA A 115 6.19 7.52 -18.11
CA ALA A 115 4.94 6.78 -18.05
C ALA A 115 3.95 7.23 -19.13
N ILE A 116 2.89 6.43 -19.36
CA ILE A 116 1.84 6.72 -20.33
C ILE A 116 0.44 6.38 -19.80
N THR A 117 -0.60 7.08 -20.25
CA THR A 117 -2.00 6.68 -20.02
C THR A 117 -2.51 5.71 -21.09
N LEU A 118 -3.27 4.68 -20.68
CA LEU A 118 -3.75 3.60 -21.55
C LEU A 118 -5.24 3.32 -21.39
N ALA A 119 -5.92 2.93 -22.46
CA ALA A 119 -7.30 2.47 -22.43
C ALA A 119 -7.39 0.95 -22.17
N PRO A 120 -8.21 0.46 -21.22
CA PRO A 120 -8.28 -0.97 -20.87
C PRO A 120 -9.10 -1.81 -21.85
N TYR A 121 -9.85 -1.17 -22.75
CA TYR A 121 -10.99 -1.78 -23.43
C TYR A 121 -10.63 -2.99 -24.29
N MET A 122 -9.44 -2.98 -24.88
CA MET A 122 -8.97 -4.05 -25.77
C MET A 122 -8.32 -5.22 -25.01
N GLY A 123 -8.24 -5.17 -23.68
CA GLY A 123 -7.70 -6.26 -22.87
C GLY A 123 -6.19 -6.26 -22.73
N VAL A 124 -5.67 -7.29 -22.05
CA VAL A 124 -4.27 -7.35 -21.58
C VAL A 124 -3.24 -7.33 -22.70
N ASP A 125 -3.53 -7.90 -23.87
CA ASP A 125 -2.66 -7.93 -25.04
C ASP A 125 -2.40 -6.54 -25.65
N SER A 126 -3.30 -5.58 -25.40
CA SER A 126 -3.11 -4.16 -25.74
C SER A 126 -2.28 -3.39 -24.70
N ILE A 127 -2.12 -3.94 -23.48
CA ILE A 127 -1.43 -3.33 -22.33
C ILE A 127 -0.01 -3.89 -22.17
N ASP A 128 0.17 -5.19 -22.39
CA ASP A 128 1.43 -5.92 -22.21
C ASP A 128 2.66 -5.30 -22.92
N PRO A 129 2.55 -4.75 -24.15
CA PRO A 129 3.68 -4.08 -24.79
C PRO A 129 4.25 -2.90 -24.00
N PHE A 130 3.41 -2.23 -23.21
CA PHE A 130 3.83 -1.13 -22.33
C PHE A 130 4.29 -1.65 -20.97
N VAL A 131 3.61 -2.64 -20.40
CA VAL A 131 3.89 -3.16 -19.05
C VAL A 131 5.11 -4.09 -19.05
N ARG A 132 5.05 -5.20 -19.79
CA ARG A 132 6.11 -6.22 -19.82
C ARG A 132 7.22 -5.87 -20.80
N GLY A 133 6.89 -5.14 -21.86
CA GLY A 133 7.88 -4.65 -22.82
C GLY A 133 8.82 -3.60 -22.23
N HIS A 134 8.37 -2.87 -21.19
CA HIS A 134 9.09 -1.74 -20.60
C HIS A 134 8.95 -1.71 -19.07
N PRO A 135 9.54 -2.66 -18.34
CA PRO A 135 9.37 -2.82 -16.88
C PRO A 135 9.86 -1.62 -16.06
N ASP A 136 10.74 -0.78 -16.61
CA ASP A 136 11.21 0.45 -15.98
C ASP A 136 10.27 1.66 -16.19
N ARG A 137 9.27 1.54 -17.08
CA ARG A 137 8.29 2.60 -17.40
C ARG A 137 6.95 2.36 -16.72
N GLY A 138 6.18 3.42 -16.48
CA GLY A 138 4.88 3.36 -15.82
C GLY A 138 3.69 3.40 -16.76
N CYS A 139 2.60 2.75 -16.38
CA CYS A 139 1.34 2.75 -17.13
C CYS A 139 0.19 3.17 -16.23
N PHE A 140 -0.60 4.18 -16.61
CA PHE A 140 -1.83 4.54 -15.91
C PHE A 140 -3.05 4.17 -16.75
N VAL A 141 -3.78 3.13 -16.33
CA VAL A 141 -4.92 2.60 -17.07
C VAL A 141 -6.19 3.35 -16.71
N LEU A 142 -6.96 3.78 -17.72
CA LEU A 142 -8.24 4.46 -17.51
C LEU A 142 -9.23 3.55 -16.77
N CYS A 143 -9.68 3.95 -15.58
CA CYS A 143 -10.56 3.15 -14.73
C CYS A 143 -11.94 3.80 -14.59
N LYS A 144 -12.04 4.91 -13.86
CA LYS A 144 -13.25 5.74 -13.78
C LYS A 144 -12.88 7.17 -14.14
N THR A 145 -13.26 7.65 -15.31
CA THR A 145 -12.83 8.98 -15.80
C THR A 145 -13.66 10.12 -15.19
N SER A 146 -13.13 11.35 -15.21
CA SER A 146 -13.73 12.50 -14.52
C SER A 146 -14.88 13.18 -15.28
N ASN A 147 -15.10 12.83 -16.56
CA ASN A 147 -16.12 13.44 -17.41
C ASN A 147 -17.54 13.02 -16.98
N PRO A 148 -18.57 13.87 -17.19
CA PRO A 148 -19.95 13.56 -16.78
C PRO A 148 -20.50 12.25 -17.37
N SER A 149 -20.19 11.95 -18.63
CA SER A 149 -20.62 10.74 -19.35
C SER A 149 -19.80 9.48 -19.02
N ALA A 150 -18.89 9.52 -18.04
CA ALA A 150 -18.13 8.34 -17.63
C ALA A 150 -19.04 7.17 -17.25
N ASN A 151 -20.23 7.46 -16.71
CA ASN A 151 -21.21 6.49 -16.24
C ASN A 151 -21.94 5.75 -17.38
N ASP A 152 -21.81 6.19 -18.64
CA ASP A 152 -22.47 5.52 -19.78
C ASP A 152 -22.02 4.06 -19.93
N PHE A 153 -20.74 3.80 -19.65
CA PHE A 153 -20.16 2.45 -19.72
C PHE A 153 -19.53 2.01 -18.40
N GLN A 154 -18.83 2.91 -17.70
CA GLN A 154 -17.92 2.50 -16.63
C GLN A 154 -18.68 2.02 -15.38
N THR A 155 -19.95 2.42 -15.22
CA THR A 155 -20.82 1.97 -14.12
C THR A 155 -21.76 0.84 -14.51
N LEU A 156 -21.66 0.30 -15.72
CA LEU A 156 -22.42 -0.90 -16.11
C LEU A 156 -22.07 -2.06 -15.17
N SER A 157 -23.07 -2.85 -14.81
CA SER A 157 -22.87 -4.00 -13.93
C SER A 157 -22.23 -5.16 -14.69
N VAL A 158 -21.15 -5.70 -14.13
CA VAL A 158 -20.45 -6.90 -14.57
C VAL A 158 -20.45 -7.86 -13.39
N GLY A 159 -21.47 -8.71 -13.31
CA GLY A 159 -21.69 -9.58 -12.15
C GLY A 159 -22.07 -8.77 -10.90
N SER A 160 -21.22 -8.81 -9.86
CA SER A 160 -21.43 -8.09 -8.59
C SER A 160 -20.72 -6.74 -8.51
N ARG A 161 -20.02 -6.32 -9.57
CA ARG A 161 -19.19 -5.12 -9.61
C ARG A 161 -19.59 -4.21 -10.76
N ALA A 162 -19.25 -2.93 -10.66
CA ALA A 162 -19.27 -2.04 -11.81
C ALA A 162 -18.07 -2.33 -12.73
N LEU A 163 -18.20 -2.00 -14.02
CA LEU A 163 -17.12 -2.21 -15.00
C LEU A 163 -15.79 -1.56 -14.56
N PHE A 164 -15.81 -0.35 -14.00
CA PHE A 164 -14.58 0.31 -13.53
C PHE A 164 -13.88 -0.46 -12.39
N GLU A 165 -14.64 -1.15 -11.54
CA GLU A 165 -14.08 -1.98 -10.47
C GLU A 165 -13.45 -3.25 -11.01
N GLU A 166 -14.05 -3.84 -12.05
CA GLU A 166 -13.43 -4.95 -12.79
C GLU A 166 -12.13 -4.50 -13.46
N VAL A 167 -12.09 -3.29 -14.03
CA VAL A 167 -10.84 -2.71 -14.56
C VAL A 167 -9.78 -2.57 -13.45
N ALA A 168 -10.15 -2.03 -12.28
CA ALA A 168 -9.22 -1.92 -11.14
C ALA A 168 -8.66 -3.30 -10.71
N ALA A 169 -9.54 -4.29 -10.57
CA ALA A 169 -9.15 -5.66 -10.22
C ALA A 169 -8.30 -6.34 -11.30
N LYS A 170 -8.50 -6.01 -12.58
CA LYS A 170 -7.66 -6.48 -13.69
C LYS A 170 -6.30 -5.83 -13.69
N CYS A 171 -6.20 -4.54 -13.39
CA CYS A 171 -4.91 -3.85 -13.30
C CYS A 171 -4.04 -4.44 -12.18
N GLU A 172 -4.61 -4.83 -11.04
CA GLU A 172 -3.89 -5.60 -10.00
C GLU A 172 -3.34 -6.94 -10.54
N GLN A 173 -4.06 -7.60 -11.46
CA GLN A 173 -3.58 -8.83 -12.11
C GLN A 173 -2.51 -8.55 -13.18
N TRP A 174 -2.63 -7.44 -13.90
CA TRP A 174 -1.72 -7.03 -14.96
C TRP A 174 -0.41 -6.42 -14.43
N ASN A 175 -0.38 -6.00 -13.16
CA ASN A 175 0.77 -5.38 -12.52
C ASN A 175 1.91 -6.39 -12.22
N SER A 176 2.45 -7.06 -13.23
CA SER A 176 3.53 -8.05 -13.04
C SER A 176 4.88 -7.43 -12.73
N GLU A 177 5.13 -6.20 -13.17
CA GLU A 177 6.41 -5.50 -13.04
C GLU A 177 6.38 -4.34 -12.01
N ASP A 178 5.32 -4.27 -11.21
CA ASP A 178 5.06 -3.14 -10.28
C ASP A 178 5.11 -1.77 -10.98
N ASN A 179 4.45 -1.67 -12.13
CA ASN A 179 4.46 -0.52 -13.02
C ASN A 179 3.09 -0.16 -13.62
N VAL A 180 2.00 -0.72 -13.08
CA VAL A 180 0.61 -0.36 -13.42
C VAL A 180 -0.03 0.51 -12.33
N GLY A 181 -0.66 1.60 -12.74
CA GLY A 181 -1.50 2.48 -11.95
C GLY A 181 -2.86 2.70 -12.62
N LEU A 182 -3.71 3.49 -11.99
CA LEU A 182 -5.09 3.72 -12.42
C LEU A 182 -5.36 5.21 -12.64
N VAL A 183 -6.21 5.55 -13.60
CA VAL A 183 -6.78 6.90 -13.72
C VAL A 183 -8.19 6.89 -13.15
N VAL A 184 -8.41 7.64 -12.08
CA VAL A 184 -9.70 7.71 -11.37
C VAL A 184 -10.05 9.18 -11.10
N GLY A 185 -11.16 9.66 -11.66
CA GLY A 185 -11.57 11.06 -11.58
C GLY A 185 -11.84 11.50 -10.14
N ALA A 186 -11.24 12.62 -9.74
CA ALA A 186 -11.44 13.24 -8.44
C ALA A 186 -12.84 13.85 -8.25
N THR A 187 -13.63 13.96 -9.31
CA THR A 187 -15.03 14.40 -9.27
C THR A 187 -15.97 13.35 -8.68
N ASP A 188 -15.53 12.08 -8.59
CA ASP A 188 -16.32 10.95 -8.07
C ASP A 188 -15.59 10.31 -6.89
N VAL A 189 -15.76 10.90 -5.71
CA VAL A 189 -15.10 10.48 -4.47
C VAL A 189 -15.47 9.03 -4.10
N GLU A 190 -16.70 8.61 -4.39
CA GLU A 190 -17.13 7.26 -4.06
C GLU A 190 -16.46 6.21 -4.97
N ALA A 191 -16.30 6.51 -6.26
CA ALA A 191 -15.48 5.68 -7.13
C ALA A 191 -14.02 5.59 -6.66
N LEU A 192 -13.43 6.72 -6.20
CA LEU A 192 -12.09 6.70 -5.60
C LEU A 192 -12.00 5.75 -4.40
N ARG A 193 -12.96 5.81 -3.46
CA ARG A 193 -13.00 4.90 -2.30
C ARG A 193 -13.10 3.44 -2.74
N ARG A 194 -14.01 3.13 -3.67
CA ARG A 194 -14.22 1.77 -4.19
C ARG A 194 -12.98 1.22 -4.88
N VAL A 195 -12.34 2.03 -5.73
CA VAL A 195 -11.09 1.66 -6.40
C VAL A 195 -9.98 1.45 -5.36
N ARG A 196 -9.82 2.34 -4.38
CA ARG A 196 -8.80 2.18 -3.33
C ARG A 196 -9.01 0.94 -2.47
N MET A 197 -10.26 0.52 -2.22
CA MET A 197 -10.54 -0.74 -1.51
C MET A 197 -10.13 -1.97 -2.33
N ILE A 198 -10.34 -1.94 -3.65
CA ILE A 198 -9.97 -3.05 -4.55
C ILE A 198 -8.46 -3.10 -4.77
N SER A 199 -7.85 -1.92 -4.94
CA SER A 199 -6.44 -1.73 -5.29
C SER A 199 -5.73 -0.87 -4.24
N PRO A 200 -5.45 -1.42 -3.05
CA PRO A 200 -4.94 -0.63 -1.91
C PRO A 200 -3.57 -0.01 -2.16
N ASN A 201 -2.75 -0.63 -3.03
CA ASN A 201 -1.35 -0.24 -3.23
C ASN A 201 -1.07 0.46 -4.57
N LEU A 202 -1.92 0.30 -5.59
CA LEU A 202 -1.67 0.92 -6.89
C LEU A 202 -1.71 2.45 -6.79
N TRP A 203 -0.86 3.10 -7.57
CA TRP A 203 -0.93 4.55 -7.73
C TRP A 203 -2.16 4.95 -8.52
N ILE A 204 -2.84 6.00 -8.06
CA ILE A 204 -3.98 6.61 -8.74
C ILE A 204 -3.56 7.98 -9.28
N LEU A 205 -3.75 8.21 -10.57
CA LEU A 205 -3.73 9.52 -11.19
C LEU A 205 -5.15 10.10 -11.15
N ALA A 206 -5.38 11.16 -10.36
CA ALA A 206 -6.70 11.66 -10.01
C ALA A 206 -7.07 13.03 -10.61
N PRO A 207 -7.38 13.12 -11.93
CA PRO A 207 -7.77 14.37 -12.55
C PRO A 207 -9.15 14.83 -12.08
N GLY A 208 -9.37 16.14 -12.08
CA GLY A 208 -10.69 16.74 -11.82
C GLY A 208 -10.74 17.67 -10.61
N ILE A 209 -9.62 17.87 -9.92
CA ILE A 209 -9.48 18.90 -8.88
C ILE A 209 -9.30 20.27 -9.55
N GLY A 210 -9.98 21.29 -9.02
CA GLY A 210 -9.96 22.67 -9.56
C GLY A 210 -11.06 22.91 -10.59
N ALA A 211 -10.72 23.13 -11.86
CA ALA A 211 -11.64 23.58 -12.91
C ALA A 211 -12.86 22.67 -13.18
N GLN A 212 -12.82 21.41 -12.72
CA GLN A 212 -13.92 20.43 -12.86
C GLN A 212 -14.71 20.24 -11.55
N GLY A 213 -14.39 20.99 -10.49
CA GLY A 213 -15.22 21.08 -9.27
C GLY A 213 -15.05 19.95 -8.25
N GLY A 214 -14.05 19.07 -8.38
CA GLY A 214 -13.79 18.04 -7.37
C GLY A 214 -13.38 18.63 -6.02
N ASN A 215 -13.96 18.12 -4.93
CA ASN A 215 -13.55 18.47 -3.56
C ASN A 215 -12.16 17.88 -3.28
N LEU A 216 -11.15 18.74 -3.18
CA LEU A 216 -9.75 18.36 -2.95
C LEU A 216 -9.59 17.48 -1.72
N GLU A 217 -10.15 17.88 -0.58
CA GLU A 217 -9.95 17.18 0.69
C GLU A 217 -10.52 15.77 0.65
N GLU A 218 -11.77 15.65 0.20
CA GLU A 218 -12.45 14.36 0.11
C GLU A 218 -11.79 13.43 -0.91
N ALA A 219 -11.43 13.96 -2.08
CA ALA A 219 -10.78 13.18 -3.13
C ALA A 219 -9.38 12.69 -2.70
N VAL A 220 -8.58 13.56 -2.07
CA VAL A 220 -7.27 13.17 -1.54
C VAL A 220 -7.41 12.13 -0.44
N MET A 221 -8.32 12.34 0.52
CA MET A 221 -8.54 11.39 1.61
C MET A 221 -8.98 10.01 1.10
N ALA A 222 -9.90 9.96 0.13
CA ALA A 222 -10.38 8.74 -0.51
C ALA A 222 -9.31 8.05 -1.37
N GLY A 223 -8.53 8.85 -2.10
CA GLY A 223 -7.56 8.37 -3.08
C GLY A 223 -6.21 7.94 -2.50
N LEU A 224 -5.75 8.51 -1.39
CA LEU A 224 -4.45 8.19 -0.78
C LEU A 224 -4.34 6.69 -0.39
N SER A 225 -3.15 6.11 -0.52
CA SER A 225 -2.82 4.82 0.13
C SER A 225 -2.66 4.98 1.64
N ALA A 226 -2.55 3.87 2.37
CA ALA A 226 -2.41 3.86 3.83
C ALA A 226 -1.12 4.56 4.31
N ASP A 227 -0.05 4.46 3.53
CA ASP A 227 1.25 5.11 3.77
C ASP A 227 1.30 6.58 3.33
N GLY A 228 0.19 7.15 2.86
CA GLY A 228 0.11 8.55 2.46
C GLY A 228 0.73 8.88 1.10
N PHE A 229 1.10 7.89 0.29
CA PHE A 229 1.52 8.07 -1.11
C PHE A 229 0.37 7.70 -2.05
N GLY A 230 0.63 6.88 -3.07
CA GLY A 230 -0.39 6.16 -3.86
C GLY A 230 -1.34 7.03 -4.68
N LEU A 231 -1.16 8.35 -4.70
CA LEU A 231 -2.03 9.30 -5.38
C LEU A 231 -1.18 10.39 -6.04
N LEU A 232 -1.51 10.73 -7.28
CA LEU A 232 -1.08 11.95 -7.95
C LEU A 232 -2.30 12.79 -8.29
N VAL A 233 -2.18 14.10 -8.08
CA VAL A 233 -3.25 15.06 -8.34
C VAL A 233 -2.85 15.90 -9.56
N PRO A 234 -3.22 15.48 -10.79
CA PRO A 234 -2.93 16.24 -11.99
C PRO A 234 -3.81 17.50 -12.06
N VAL A 235 -3.17 18.66 -12.09
CA VAL A 235 -3.82 19.97 -12.26
C VAL A 235 -3.14 20.71 -13.40
N SER A 236 -3.96 21.14 -14.36
CA SER A 236 -3.54 21.87 -15.56
C SER A 236 -3.99 23.33 -15.44
N ARG A 237 -5.17 23.67 -15.96
CA ARG A 237 -5.76 25.03 -15.92
C ARG A 237 -5.80 25.71 -14.55
N GLY A 238 -5.88 24.96 -13.45
CA GLY A 238 -5.85 25.54 -12.10
C GLY A 238 -4.51 26.17 -11.73
N ILE A 239 -3.43 25.77 -12.41
CA ILE A 239 -2.08 26.32 -12.26
C ILE A 239 -1.79 27.28 -13.42
N SER A 240 -2.08 26.88 -14.67
CA SER A 240 -1.70 27.68 -15.85
C SER A 240 -2.43 29.02 -15.96
N LYS A 241 -3.68 29.11 -15.46
CA LYS A 241 -4.48 30.34 -15.49
C LYS A 241 -4.36 31.19 -14.23
N ALA A 242 -3.60 30.75 -13.24
CA ALA A 242 -3.40 31.55 -12.05
C ALA A 242 -2.58 32.80 -12.40
N GLU A 243 -2.83 33.91 -11.69
CA GLU A 243 -1.99 35.11 -11.81
C GLU A 243 -0.52 34.81 -11.50
N ASN A 244 -0.30 33.87 -10.57
CA ASN A 244 1.02 33.37 -10.20
C ASN A 244 1.01 31.83 -10.17
N PRO A 245 1.40 31.14 -11.27
CA PRO A 245 1.42 29.68 -11.35
C PRO A 245 2.27 29.01 -10.26
N LYS A 246 3.39 29.64 -9.87
CA LYS A 246 4.26 29.15 -8.78
C LYS A 246 3.49 29.06 -7.46
N GLU A 247 2.84 30.16 -7.07
CA GLU A 247 2.10 30.24 -5.81
C GLU A 247 0.86 29.32 -5.82
N ALA A 248 0.18 29.19 -6.97
CA ALA A 248 -0.94 28.26 -7.12
C ALA A 248 -0.50 26.80 -6.92
N ALA A 249 0.65 26.41 -7.48
CA ALA A 249 1.19 25.06 -7.31
C ALA A 249 1.67 24.79 -5.87
N GLU A 250 2.29 25.78 -5.21
CA GLU A 250 2.68 25.71 -3.80
C GLU A 250 1.45 25.57 -2.88
N SER A 251 0.43 26.40 -3.09
CA SER A 251 -0.82 26.37 -2.33
C SER A 251 -1.53 25.01 -2.47
N LEU A 252 -1.53 24.44 -3.67
CA LEU A 252 -2.10 23.12 -3.91
C LEU A 252 -1.32 22.01 -3.18
N ARG A 253 0.02 22.03 -3.24
CA ARG A 253 0.88 21.11 -2.48
C ARG A 253 0.56 21.18 -1.00
N ASP A 254 0.49 22.39 -0.45
CA ASP A 254 0.29 22.59 0.98
C ASP A 254 -1.09 22.10 1.42
N ALA A 255 -2.13 22.38 0.65
CA ALA A 255 -3.48 21.87 0.90
C ALA A 255 -3.54 20.33 0.85
N ILE A 256 -2.89 19.70 -0.14
CA ILE A 256 -2.78 18.23 -0.21
C ILE A 256 -2.05 17.68 1.03
N ASN A 257 -0.96 18.31 1.44
CA ASN A 257 -0.14 17.85 2.56
C ASN A 257 -0.85 17.96 3.91
N VAL A 258 -1.73 18.94 4.08
CA VAL A 258 -2.61 18.99 5.27
C VAL A 258 -3.43 17.71 5.36
N VAL A 259 -4.10 17.32 4.28
CA VAL A 259 -4.92 16.09 4.24
C VAL A 259 -4.05 14.84 4.42
N ARG A 260 -2.88 14.81 3.78
CA ARG A 260 -1.91 13.71 3.88
C ARG A 260 -1.44 13.50 5.32
N LYS A 261 -1.10 14.58 6.02
CA LYS A 261 -0.74 14.57 7.45
C LYS A 261 -1.92 14.14 8.32
N THR A 262 -3.14 14.59 8.04
CA THR A 262 -4.34 14.15 8.75
C THR A 262 -4.56 12.65 8.58
N LYS A 263 -4.40 12.11 7.38
CA LYS A 263 -4.52 10.67 7.12
C LYS A 263 -3.44 9.87 7.85
N LEU A 264 -2.19 10.30 7.76
CA LEU A 264 -1.07 9.64 8.45
C LEU A 264 -1.23 9.71 9.97
N SER A 265 -1.67 10.85 10.51
CA SER A 265 -1.96 11.04 11.94
C SER A 265 -3.15 10.20 12.39
N ALA A 266 -4.19 10.10 11.56
CA ALA A 266 -5.32 9.21 11.77
C ALA A 266 -4.88 7.75 11.80
N VAL A 267 -3.91 7.34 10.97
CA VAL A 267 -3.30 6.00 11.02
C VAL A 267 -2.48 5.80 12.30
N THR A 268 -1.70 6.79 12.74
CA THR A 268 -0.89 6.69 13.98
C THR A 268 -1.75 6.74 15.26
N THR A 269 -2.91 7.39 15.22
CA THR A 269 -3.91 7.37 16.32
C THR A 269 -4.85 6.15 16.24
N LYS A 270 -4.85 5.42 15.12
CA LYS A 270 -5.63 4.20 14.86
C LYS A 270 -4.85 2.93 15.22
N GLY A 271 -4.42 2.78 16.46
CA GLY A 271 -4.04 1.45 16.97
C GLY A 271 -5.14 0.38 16.73
N ASN A 272 -6.40 0.80 16.59
CA ASN A 272 -7.55 -0.08 16.36
C ASN A 272 -7.87 -0.41 14.88
N SER A 273 -7.38 0.35 13.87
CA SER A 273 -7.76 0.11 12.46
C SER A 273 -7.00 -1.05 11.84
N THR A 274 -5.68 -1.15 12.11
CA THR A 274 -4.82 -2.25 11.63
C THR A 274 -5.29 -3.59 12.22
N SER A 275 -5.70 -3.59 13.49
CA SER A 275 -6.26 -4.75 14.17
C SER A 275 -7.53 -5.29 13.49
N ILE A 276 -8.44 -4.40 13.09
CA ILE A 276 -9.71 -4.78 12.42
C ILE A 276 -9.45 -5.31 11.00
N GLU A 277 -8.57 -4.68 10.24
CA GLU A 277 -8.21 -5.16 8.90
C GLU A 277 -7.50 -6.52 8.95
N PHE A 278 -6.67 -6.75 9.97
CA PHE A 278 -6.09 -8.06 10.23
C PHE A 278 -7.16 -9.12 10.53
N ILE A 279 -8.18 -8.79 11.34
CA ILE A 279 -9.30 -9.70 11.63
C ILE A 279 -10.06 -10.07 10.35
N LYS A 280 -10.37 -9.09 9.49
CA LYS A 280 -11.02 -9.34 8.19
C LYS A 280 -10.16 -10.24 7.29
N LEU A 281 -8.85 -10.00 7.24
CA LEU A 281 -7.93 -10.84 6.49
C LEU A 281 -7.89 -12.27 7.04
N ALA A 282 -7.82 -12.42 8.36
CA ALA A 282 -7.81 -13.73 9.01
C ALA A 282 -9.10 -14.51 8.74
N LEU A 283 -10.26 -13.84 8.72
CA LEU A 283 -11.54 -14.44 8.36
C LEU A 283 -11.58 -14.86 6.88
N SER A 284 -11.09 -14.02 5.96
CA SER A 284 -11.14 -14.31 4.52
C SER A 284 -10.29 -15.52 4.12
N PHE A 285 -9.17 -15.77 4.82
CA PHE A 285 -8.36 -16.98 4.66
C PHE A 285 -8.81 -18.16 5.52
N GLY A 286 -9.87 -18.00 6.33
CA GLY A 286 -10.33 -19.00 7.30
C GLY A 286 -9.32 -19.30 8.40
N VAL A 287 -8.32 -18.44 8.60
CA VAL A 287 -7.35 -18.47 9.70
C VAL A 287 -8.10 -18.26 11.02
N LEU A 288 -9.00 -17.29 11.05
CA LEU A 288 -9.94 -17.06 12.12
C LEU A 288 -11.30 -17.64 11.72
N LYS A 289 -11.94 -18.36 12.64
CA LYS A 289 -13.29 -18.92 12.46
C LYS A 289 -14.11 -18.75 13.73
N PHE A 290 -15.42 -18.59 13.56
CA PHE A 290 -16.40 -18.63 14.65
C PHE A 290 -17.16 -19.96 14.65
N GLY A 291 -17.56 -20.43 15.82
CA GLY A 291 -18.21 -21.73 16.02
C GLY A 291 -17.76 -22.38 17.34
N ASP A 292 -18.14 -23.63 17.56
CA ASP A 292 -17.81 -24.36 18.79
C ASP A 292 -16.51 -25.16 18.63
N PHE A 293 -15.46 -24.75 19.34
CA PHE A 293 -14.14 -25.38 19.28
C PHE A 293 -13.65 -25.85 20.65
N THR A 294 -13.10 -27.06 20.71
CA THR A 294 -12.39 -27.54 21.90
C THR A 294 -10.89 -27.26 21.76
N LEU A 295 -10.34 -26.42 22.65
CA LEU A 295 -8.91 -26.07 22.67
C LEU A 295 -8.08 -27.23 23.24
N LYS A 296 -6.74 -27.18 23.06
CA LYS A 296 -5.81 -28.17 23.65
C LYS A 296 -5.90 -28.28 25.18
N SER A 297 -6.38 -27.23 25.84
CA SER A 297 -6.65 -27.21 27.28
C SER A 297 -7.96 -27.92 27.68
N GLY A 298 -8.76 -28.40 26.72
CA GLY A 298 -10.11 -28.91 26.94
C GLY A 298 -11.20 -27.82 27.04
N ARG A 299 -10.82 -26.53 27.04
CA ARG A 299 -11.75 -25.40 27.09
C ARG A 299 -12.58 -25.30 25.81
N GLN A 300 -13.89 -25.06 25.94
CA GLN A 300 -14.76 -24.70 24.81
C GLN A 300 -14.57 -23.23 24.47
N SER A 301 -14.37 -22.91 23.19
CA SER A 301 -14.13 -21.55 22.69
C SER A 301 -15.03 -21.26 21.49
N PRO A 302 -15.66 -20.06 21.43
CA PRO A 302 -16.54 -19.67 20.33
C PRO A 302 -15.79 -19.22 19.06
N TYR A 303 -14.45 -19.27 19.10
CA TYR A 303 -13.60 -18.91 17.99
C TYR A 303 -12.31 -19.74 17.98
N PHE A 304 -11.73 -19.93 16.80
CA PHE A 304 -10.47 -20.63 16.62
C PHE A 304 -9.56 -19.87 15.66
N PHE A 305 -8.27 -19.82 16.00
CA PHE A 305 -7.24 -19.14 15.22
C PHE A 305 -6.12 -20.11 14.84
N ASN A 306 -5.86 -20.24 13.54
CA ASN A 306 -4.81 -21.10 13.01
C ASN A 306 -3.98 -20.38 11.93
N ALA A 307 -2.87 -19.77 12.35
CA ALA A 307 -1.94 -19.07 11.46
C ALA A 307 -1.35 -19.96 10.35
N GLY A 308 -1.37 -21.30 10.51
CA GLY A 308 -0.90 -22.23 9.49
C GLY A 308 -1.70 -22.19 8.18
N LEU A 309 -2.86 -21.51 8.15
CA LEU A 309 -3.64 -21.30 6.94
C LEU A 309 -3.16 -20.12 6.08
N PHE A 310 -2.23 -19.29 6.56
CA PHE A 310 -1.46 -18.34 5.74
C PHE A 310 -0.41 -19.07 4.88
N ARG A 311 -0.86 -19.97 4.01
CA ARG A 311 -0.05 -20.98 3.31
C ARG A 311 0.28 -20.67 1.85
N THR A 312 -0.07 -19.47 1.37
CA THR A 312 0.26 -19.01 0.01
C THR A 312 1.15 -17.77 0.09
N GLY A 313 1.96 -17.52 -0.96
CA GLY A 313 2.86 -16.35 -0.98
C GLY A 313 2.12 -15.03 -0.77
N ARG A 314 0.94 -14.87 -1.37
CA ARG A 314 0.08 -13.70 -1.16
C ARG A 314 -0.38 -13.57 0.30
N ALA A 315 -0.91 -14.64 0.89
CA ALA A 315 -1.45 -14.63 2.24
C ALA A 315 -0.34 -14.37 3.28
N LEU A 316 0.81 -15.02 3.12
CA LEU A 316 1.97 -14.83 3.99
C LEU A 316 2.59 -13.43 3.82
N GLY A 317 2.65 -12.91 2.60
CA GLY A 317 3.12 -11.54 2.33
C GLY A 317 2.22 -10.49 2.99
N GLN A 318 0.90 -10.64 2.91
CA GLN A 318 -0.04 -9.76 3.60
C GLN A 318 0.12 -9.84 5.12
N LEU A 319 0.28 -11.05 5.69
CA LEU A 319 0.56 -11.24 7.10
C LEU A 319 1.85 -10.53 7.54
N GLY A 320 2.94 -10.68 6.76
CA GLY A 320 4.21 -10.02 7.03
C GLY A 320 4.08 -8.49 7.13
N ARG A 321 3.26 -7.87 6.27
CA ARG A 321 2.97 -6.43 6.30
C ARG A 321 2.26 -6.00 7.59
N PHE A 322 1.29 -6.79 8.07
CA PHE A 322 0.62 -6.51 9.34
C PHE A 322 1.57 -6.59 10.55
N TYR A 323 2.47 -7.57 10.58
CA TYR A 323 3.51 -7.64 11.59
C TYR A 323 4.47 -6.44 11.49
N ALA A 324 4.96 -6.12 10.29
CA ALA A 324 5.88 -5.01 10.08
C ALA A 324 5.27 -3.67 10.54
N GLU A 325 4.00 -3.44 10.21
CA GLU A 325 3.25 -2.26 10.66
C GLU A 325 3.10 -2.21 12.18
N ALA A 326 2.69 -3.31 12.83
CA ALA A 326 2.54 -3.38 14.28
C ALA A 326 3.88 -3.13 15.00
N ILE A 327 4.97 -3.71 14.49
CA ILE A 327 6.32 -3.53 15.02
C ILE A 327 6.78 -2.09 14.84
N HIS A 328 6.64 -1.54 13.63
CA HIS A 328 7.02 -0.15 13.32
C HIS A 328 6.30 0.84 14.25
N ASN A 329 4.97 0.69 14.40
CA ASN A 329 4.15 1.56 15.22
C ASN A 329 4.45 1.42 16.73
N SER A 330 4.91 0.25 17.18
CA SER A 330 5.27 0.04 18.59
C SER A 330 6.51 0.83 19.03
N GLY A 331 7.35 1.26 18.09
CA GLY A 331 8.62 1.93 18.38
C GLY A 331 9.71 1.04 18.99
N VAL A 332 9.45 -0.28 19.17
CA VAL A 332 10.44 -1.24 19.69
C VAL A 332 11.67 -1.23 18.79
N LYS A 333 12.85 -1.08 19.39
CA LYS A 333 14.13 -1.06 18.69
C LYS A 333 14.74 -2.46 18.68
N PHE A 334 15.20 -2.90 17.52
CA PHE A 334 15.80 -4.20 17.31
C PHE A 334 16.75 -4.15 16.11
N ASP A 335 17.71 -5.06 16.10
CA ASP A 335 18.74 -5.19 15.06
C ASP A 335 18.53 -6.47 14.22
N VAL A 336 17.94 -7.52 14.81
CA VAL A 336 17.71 -8.81 14.17
C VAL A 336 16.33 -9.36 14.55
N LEU A 337 15.64 -9.97 13.60
CA LEU A 337 14.41 -10.74 13.84
C LEU A 337 14.75 -12.19 14.19
N PHE A 338 14.12 -12.76 15.21
CA PHE A 338 14.28 -14.18 15.55
C PHE A 338 12.96 -14.93 15.45
N GLY A 339 12.91 -15.94 14.57
CA GLY A 339 11.74 -16.80 14.37
C GLY A 339 11.91 -18.18 14.98
N PRO A 340 11.28 -18.51 16.11
CA PRO A 340 11.41 -19.85 16.70
C PRO A 340 10.87 -20.96 15.77
N ALA A 341 11.56 -22.10 15.72
CA ALA A 341 11.14 -23.21 14.86
C ALA A 341 9.81 -23.84 15.30
N TYR A 342 8.89 -24.17 14.38
CA TYR A 342 8.98 -24.02 12.91
C TYR A 342 8.22 -22.81 12.38
N LYS A 343 7.11 -22.44 13.02
CA LYS A 343 6.19 -21.41 12.51
C LYS A 343 6.82 -20.01 12.51
N GLY A 344 7.60 -19.70 13.53
CA GLY A 344 8.28 -18.40 13.64
C GLY A 344 9.26 -18.15 12.50
N ILE A 345 9.81 -19.19 11.87
CA ILE A 345 10.75 -19.08 10.75
C ILE A 345 10.08 -18.35 9.58
N THR A 346 8.93 -18.85 9.13
CA THR A 346 8.20 -18.27 7.99
C THR A 346 7.69 -16.86 8.29
N LEU A 347 7.35 -16.60 9.56
CA LEU A 347 6.91 -15.27 9.99
C LEU A 347 8.07 -14.28 9.99
N ALA A 348 9.19 -14.61 10.64
CA ALA A 348 10.36 -13.74 10.68
C ALA A 348 10.88 -13.41 9.26
N SER A 349 10.90 -14.38 8.35
CA SER A 349 11.26 -14.12 6.95
C SER A 349 10.27 -13.19 6.25
N ALA A 350 8.97 -13.36 6.47
CA ALA A 350 7.94 -12.51 5.86
C ALA A 350 7.98 -11.08 6.40
N VAL A 351 8.28 -10.92 7.70
CA VAL A 351 8.46 -9.61 8.35
C VAL A 351 9.69 -8.89 7.80
N ALA A 352 10.82 -9.60 7.64
CA ALA A 352 12.03 -9.04 7.05
C ALA A 352 11.76 -8.48 5.63
N ILE A 353 11.10 -9.27 4.78
CA ILE A 353 10.69 -8.85 3.43
C ILE A 353 9.78 -7.61 3.50
N ALA A 354 8.76 -7.64 4.36
CA ALA A 354 7.81 -6.54 4.49
C ALA A 354 8.48 -5.24 4.97
N PHE A 355 9.49 -5.29 5.85
CA PHE A 355 10.25 -4.11 6.23
C PHE A 355 11.04 -3.51 5.08
N GLY A 356 11.65 -4.36 4.23
CA GLY A 356 12.32 -3.93 3.00
C GLY A 356 11.35 -3.22 2.05
N ASP A 357 10.19 -3.83 1.79
CA ASP A 357 9.19 -3.30 0.86
C ASP A 357 8.52 -2.01 1.37
N MET A 358 8.11 -1.99 2.65
CA MET A 358 7.28 -0.92 3.20
C MET A 358 8.11 0.28 3.66
N TYR A 359 9.29 0.04 4.22
CA TYR A 359 10.08 1.06 4.92
C TYR A 359 11.47 1.23 4.31
N GLY A 360 11.86 0.44 3.31
CA GLY A 360 13.21 0.49 2.74
C GLY A 360 14.30 0.07 3.73
N VAL A 361 13.95 -0.69 4.77
CA VAL A 361 14.88 -1.14 5.81
C VAL A 361 15.18 -2.62 5.61
N ASP A 362 16.43 -2.95 5.29
CA ASP A 362 16.88 -4.33 5.17
C ASP A 362 17.23 -4.88 6.56
N ILE A 363 16.33 -5.72 7.11
CA ILE A 363 16.47 -6.28 8.45
C ILE A 363 16.87 -7.76 8.35
N PRO A 364 18.02 -8.15 8.95
CA PRO A 364 18.42 -9.55 8.99
C PRO A 364 17.52 -10.38 9.92
N PHE A 365 17.39 -11.67 9.63
CA PHE A 365 16.66 -12.62 10.49
C PHE A 365 17.46 -13.89 10.79
N ALA A 366 17.11 -14.54 11.90
CA ALA A 366 17.68 -15.79 12.39
C ALA A 366 16.61 -16.71 12.98
N TYR A 367 16.93 -17.98 13.15
CA TYR A 367 16.04 -18.99 13.75
C TYR A 367 16.81 -20.15 14.38
N ASN A 368 16.16 -20.91 15.25
CA ASN A 368 16.73 -22.15 15.78
C ASN A 368 16.31 -23.40 14.98
N ARG A 369 17.07 -24.48 15.10
CA ARG A 369 16.67 -25.84 14.70
C ARG A 369 16.17 -26.60 15.93
N LYS A 370 15.31 -27.61 15.74
CA LYS A 370 14.93 -28.53 16.81
C LYS A 370 15.97 -29.64 17.02
N GLU A 371 16.74 -29.96 15.98
CA GLU A 371 17.81 -30.96 16.00
C GLU A 371 19.16 -30.26 15.75
N ALA A 372 20.16 -30.55 16.59
CA ALA A 372 21.52 -30.06 16.38
C ALA A 372 22.17 -30.80 15.20
N LYS A 373 22.99 -30.10 14.42
CA LYS A 373 23.86 -30.76 13.41
C LYS A 373 25.31 -30.73 13.89
N ASP A 374 25.96 -31.89 13.77
CA ASP A 374 27.36 -32.11 14.16
C ASP A 374 28.38 -31.77 13.05
N HIS A 375 27.94 -31.39 11.84
CA HIS A 375 28.82 -31.04 10.69
C HIS A 375 28.36 -29.77 9.94
N GLY A 376 29.31 -28.85 9.64
CA GLY A 376 29.08 -27.53 9.03
C GLY A 376 29.35 -26.36 9.98
N GLU A 377 28.69 -25.19 9.81
CA GLU A 377 28.52 -24.16 10.88
C GLU A 377 27.73 -24.77 12.05
N GLY A 378 28.36 -25.68 12.80
CA GLY A 378 27.71 -26.50 13.83
C GLY A 378 26.89 -25.68 14.83
N GLY A 379 25.85 -26.28 15.39
CA GLY A 379 25.00 -25.66 16.40
C GLY A 379 23.51 -25.68 16.08
N VAL A 380 22.76 -24.92 16.87
CA VAL A 380 21.29 -24.92 16.90
C VAL A 380 20.70 -23.67 16.22
N LEU A 381 21.52 -22.70 15.81
CA LEU A 381 21.08 -21.43 15.23
C LEU A 381 21.44 -21.32 13.74
N VAL A 382 20.61 -20.59 12.99
CA VAL A 382 20.78 -20.36 11.55
C VAL A 382 20.38 -18.92 11.23
N GLY A 383 21.05 -18.32 10.25
CA GLY A 383 20.77 -16.96 9.79
C GLY A 383 21.78 -15.97 10.38
N ALA A 384 21.33 -14.74 10.61
CA ALA A 384 22.23 -13.67 11.03
C ALA A 384 22.83 -13.90 12.43
N ASP A 385 24.08 -13.45 12.62
CA ASP A 385 24.69 -13.38 13.94
C ASP A 385 23.92 -12.40 14.84
N MET A 386 23.61 -12.84 16.06
CA MET A 386 22.83 -12.13 17.07
C MET A 386 23.66 -11.71 18.28
N THR A 387 24.96 -12.03 18.31
CA THR A 387 25.84 -11.75 19.46
C THR A 387 25.89 -10.26 19.74
N GLY A 388 25.52 -9.85 20.96
CA GLY A 388 25.49 -8.44 21.38
C GLY A 388 24.38 -7.58 20.75
N LYS A 389 23.49 -8.17 19.94
CA LYS A 389 22.44 -7.44 19.21
C LYS A 389 21.10 -7.48 19.94
N LYS A 390 20.24 -6.51 19.63
CA LYS A 390 18.83 -6.47 20.05
C LYS A 390 18.00 -7.37 19.15
N VAL A 391 17.37 -8.38 19.73
CA VAL A 391 16.62 -9.41 19.03
C VAL A 391 15.13 -9.29 19.31
N LEU A 392 14.33 -9.14 18.26
CA LEU A 392 12.88 -9.17 18.34
C LEU A 392 12.36 -10.55 17.94
N ILE A 393 11.67 -11.23 18.85
CA ILE A 393 11.12 -12.56 18.61
C ILE A 393 9.77 -12.45 17.88
N ILE A 394 9.59 -13.22 16.81
CA ILE A 394 8.35 -13.25 16.01
C ILE A 394 7.66 -14.61 16.16
N ASP A 395 6.40 -14.63 16.59
CA ASP A 395 5.61 -15.87 16.76
C ASP A 395 4.13 -15.66 16.40
N ASP A 396 3.33 -16.73 16.28
CA ASP A 396 1.92 -16.63 15.88
C ASP A 396 0.99 -16.19 17.03
N VAL A 397 0.78 -17.05 18.02
CA VAL A 397 -0.09 -16.84 19.18
C VAL A 397 0.55 -17.47 20.41
N ILE A 398 0.57 -16.71 21.51
CA ILE A 398 1.07 -17.22 22.79
C ILE A 398 -0.04 -18.03 23.45
N THR A 399 0.17 -19.35 23.56
CA THR A 399 -0.71 -20.26 24.31
C THR A 399 -0.18 -20.46 25.73
N ALA A 400 0.81 -21.33 25.91
CA ALA A 400 1.49 -21.56 27.19
C ALA A 400 2.83 -20.79 27.31
N GLY A 401 3.22 -20.04 26.26
CA GLY A 401 4.49 -19.32 26.21
C GLY A 401 5.74 -20.20 26.10
N THR A 402 5.60 -21.52 25.93
CA THR A 402 6.72 -22.48 25.89
C THR A 402 7.75 -22.14 24.80
N ALA A 403 7.29 -21.87 23.57
CA ALA A 403 8.17 -21.54 22.46
C ALA A 403 8.99 -20.25 22.70
N ILE A 404 8.35 -19.24 23.29
CA ILE A 404 9.02 -17.99 23.69
C ILE A 404 10.04 -18.25 24.79
N ARG A 405 9.69 -18.98 25.85
CA ARG A 405 10.63 -19.33 26.95
C ARG A 405 11.84 -20.14 26.44
N GLU A 406 11.62 -21.06 25.51
CA GLU A 406 12.68 -21.79 24.82
C GLU A 406 13.59 -20.83 24.03
N ALA A 407 13.01 -19.92 23.24
CA ALA A 407 13.74 -18.91 22.48
C ALA A 407 14.60 -18.02 23.40
N PHE A 408 14.06 -17.55 24.52
CA PHE A 408 14.82 -16.81 25.54
C PHE A 408 16.02 -17.60 26.06
N THR A 409 15.82 -18.90 26.35
CA THR A 409 16.89 -19.77 26.85
C THR A 409 18.00 -19.95 25.82
N ILE A 410 17.65 -20.03 24.54
CA ILE A 410 18.60 -20.12 23.43
C ILE A 410 19.36 -18.80 23.27
N LEU A 411 18.66 -17.67 23.19
CA LEU A 411 19.25 -16.35 22.96
C LEU A 411 20.14 -15.88 24.13
N LYS A 412 19.80 -16.28 25.36
CA LYS A 412 20.65 -16.04 26.54
C LYS A 412 22.03 -16.71 26.42
N LYS A 413 22.13 -17.85 25.73
CA LYS A 413 23.41 -18.56 25.51
C LYS A 413 24.29 -17.87 24.46
N THR A 414 23.74 -16.99 23.63
CA THR A 414 24.47 -16.31 22.55
C THR A 414 24.84 -14.86 22.87
N ASN A 415 24.70 -14.43 24.13
CA ASN A 415 24.92 -13.03 24.53
C ASN A 415 24.07 -12.04 23.69
N ALA A 416 22.88 -12.45 23.24
CA ALA A 416 21.93 -11.59 22.55
C ALA A 416 20.99 -10.92 23.56
N HIS A 417 20.51 -9.72 23.25
CA HIS A 417 19.58 -8.98 24.09
C HIS A 417 18.17 -9.07 23.50
N VAL A 418 17.25 -9.78 24.16
CA VAL A 418 15.86 -9.82 23.68
C VAL A 418 15.21 -8.47 23.93
N SER A 419 14.78 -7.78 22.87
CA SER A 419 14.18 -6.44 22.95
C SER A 419 12.65 -6.47 22.96
N GLY A 420 12.04 -7.61 22.64
CA GLY A 420 10.59 -7.78 22.66
C GLY A 420 10.12 -9.07 22.01
N VAL A 421 8.80 -9.26 22.02
CA VAL A 421 8.11 -10.29 21.24
C VAL A 421 7.01 -9.63 20.42
N CYS A 422 6.82 -10.03 19.16
CA CYS A 422 5.68 -9.65 18.35
C CYS A 422 4.85 -10.87 17.95
N ILE A 423 3.52 -10.78 18.13
CA ILE A 423 2.57 -11.85 17.82
C ILE A 423 1.35 -11.34 17.05
N SER A 424 0.67 -12.25 16.35
CA SER A 424 -0.48 -11.90 15.51
C SER A 424 -1.75 -11.64 16.30
N LEU A 425 -2.07 -12.49 17.27
CA LEU A 425 -3.30 -12.37 18.05
C LEU A 425 -3.05 -12.62 19.54
N ASP A 426 -3.36 -11.63 20.36
CA ASP A 426 -3.50 -11.79 21.80
C ASP A 426 -4.92 -12.21 22.16
N ARG A 427 -5.05 -13.42 22.70
CA ARG A 427 -6.34 -13.97 23.13
C ARG A 427 -6.87 -13.32 24.40
N GLN A 428 -6.03 -12.60 25.15
CA GLN A 428 -6.37 -11.95 26.43
C GLN A 428 -7.05 -12.91 27.41
N GLU A 429 -6.64 -14.18 27.40
CA GLU A 429 -7.25 -15.26 28.17
C GLU A 429 -6.41 -15.60 29.41
N LYS A 430 -7.10 -15.86 30.52
CA LYS A 430 -6.50 -16.42 31.74
C LYS A 430 -5.89 -17.78 31.47
N VAL A 431 -4.71 -18.03 32.03
CA VAL A 431 -4.03 -19.33 31.95
C VAL A 431 -4.89 -20.43 32.56
N SER A 432 -5.49 -20.17 33.74
CA SER A 432 -6.40 -21.10 34.41
C SER A 432 -7.45 -20.36 35.25
N SER A 433 -8.31 -21.08 35.97
CA SER A 433 -9.22 -20.50 36.96
C SER A 433 -8.49 -19.99 38.21
N GLU A 434 -7.31 -20.54 38.50
CA GLU A 434 -6.50 -20.20 39.67
C GLU A 434 -5.49 -19.08 39.36
N ASP A 435 -5.01 -18.99 38.12
CA ASP A 435 -4.13 -17.93 37.65
C ASP A 435 -4.87 -16.99 36.68
N THR A 436 -5.24 -15.83 37.21
CA THR A 436 -6.02 -14.82 36.49
C THR A 436 -5.22 -13.99 35.50
N ARG A 437 -3.91 -14.22 35.39
CA ARG A 437 -3.04 -13.56 34.40
C ARG A 437 -3.09 -14.27 33.05
N SER A 438 -2.75 -13.55 31.99
CA SER A 438 -2.56 -14.12 30.66
C SER A 438 -1.14 -14.66 30.48
N ALA A 439 -0.95 -15.50 29.46
CA ALA A 439 0.38 -15.97 29.10
C ALA A 439 1.32 -14.81 28.68
N ILE A 440 0.77 -13.69 28.21
CA ILE A 440 1.53 -12.48 27.90
C ILE A 440 1.96 -11.76 29.18
N ASP A 441 1.08 -11.64 30.18
CA ASP A 441 1.43 -11.03 31.47
C ASP A 441 2.57 -11.79 32.13
N HIS A 442 2.51 -13.13 32.08
CA HIS A 442 3.62 -13.99 32.53
C HIS A 442 4.94 -13.70 31.81
N ILE A 443 4.92 -13.43 30.51
CA ILE A 443 6.13 -13.09 29.74
C ILE A 443 6.65 -11.71 30.13
N ARG A 444 5.77 -10.71 30.25
CA ARG A 444 6.12 -9.35 30.67
C ARG A 444 6.74 -9.35 32.06
N GLU A 445 6.14 -10.03 33.02
CA GLU A 445 6.64 -10.15 34.39
C GLU A 445 7.95 -10.94 34.49
N SER A 446 8.08 -12.03 33.72
CA SER A 446 9.26 -12.91 33.80
C SER A 446 10.51 -12.30 33.16
N PHE A 447 10.35 -11.45 32.14
CA PHE A 447 11.45 -11.05 31.26
C PHE A 447 11.61 -9.53 31.09
N ASP A 448 10.69 -8.72 31.60
CA ASP A 448 10.71 -7.25 31.52
C ASP A 448 10.91 -6.73 30.08
N ILE A 449 10.10 -7.27 29.16
CA ILE A 449 10.14 -6.93 27.74
C ILE A 449 8.76 -6.60 27.18
N PRO A 450 8.68 -5.72 26.16
CA PRO A 450 7.43 -5.42 25.49
C PRO A 450 6.93 -6.62 24.68
N VAL A 451 5.61 -6.80 24.67
CA VAL A 451 4.90 -7.74 23.79
C VAL A 451 3.97 -6.92 22.89
N VAL A 452 4.28 -6.92 21.59
CA VAL A 452 3.57 -6.23 20.52
C VAL A 452 2.58 -7.20 19.89
N THR A 453 1.36 -6.74 19.63
CA THR A 453 0.27 -7.59 19.11
C THR A 453 -0.39 -6.90 17.93
N ILE A 454 -0.68 -7.63 16.84
CA ILE A 454 -1.41 -7.06 15.69
C ILE A 454 -2.88 -6.86 16.04
N ALA A 455 -3.51 -7.84 16.68
CA ALA A 455 -4.89 -7.78 17.14
C ALA A 455 -5.05 -8.43 18.52
N THR A 456 -6.15 -8.11 19.19
CA THR A 456 -6.51 -8.68 20.50
C THR A 456 -7.94 -9.24 20.49
N LEU A 457 -8.34 -9.94 21.54
CA LEU A 457 -9.74 -10.32 21.75
C LEU A 457 -10.66 -9.09 21.85
N ASP A 458 -10.19 -7.98 22.44
CA ASP A 458 -10.90 -6.71 22.41
C ASP A 458 -11.10 -6.19 20.98
N SER A 459 -10.08 -6.29 20.12
CA SER A 459 -10.21 -5.92 18.70
C SER A 459 -11.25 -6.79 17.98
N LEU A 460 -11.34 -8.08 18.34
CA LEU A 460 -12.33 -9.00 17.79
C LEU A 460 -13.76 -8.62 18.22
N VAL A 461 -13.95 -8.24 19.47
CA VAL A 461 -15.23 -7.71 19.96
C VAL A 461 -15.59 -6.42 19.23
N GLU A 462 -14.65 -5.48 19.10
CA GLU A 462 -14.87 -4.21 18.38
C GLU A 462 -15.23 -4.43 16.90
N TYR A 463 -14.58 -5.38 16.24
CA TYR A 463 -14.93 -5.75 14.86
C TYR A 463 -16.39 -6.21 14.76
N LEU A 464 -16.80 -7.12 15.64
CA LEU A 464 -18.17 -7.68 15.66
C LEU A 464 -19.23 -6.63 16.01
N GLU A 465 -18.93 -5.67 16.87
CA GLU A 465 -19.82 -4.55 17.21
C GLU A 465 -20.14 -3.65 16.02
N LYS A 466 -19.24 -3.60 15.03
CA LYS A 466 -19.40 -2.78 13.82
C LYS A 466 -20.13 -3.52 12.70
N LEU A 467 -20.40 -4.82 12.84
CA LEU A 467 -21.11 -5.60 11.83
C LEU A 467 -22.62 -5.42 11.96
N ASP A 468 -23.29 -5.25 10.82
CA ASP A 468 -24.73 -5.38 10.73
C ASP A 468 -25.10 -6.84 10.44
N VAL A 469 -25.92 -7.44 11.30
CA VAL A 469 -26.40 -8.83 11.19
C VAL A 469 -27.10 -9.09 9.86
N ALA A 470 -27.73 -8.08 9.26
CA ALA A 470 -28.35 -8.19 7.95
C ALA A 470 -27.34 -8.38 6.81
N SER A 471 -26.09 -7.94 7.01
CA SER A 471 -25.02 -7.94 6.00
C SER A 471 -23.94 -8.99 6.23
N ASP A 472 -23.69 -9.39 7.48
CA ASP A 472 -22.67 -10.36 7.85
C ASP A 472 -23.16 -11.24 9.01
N THR A 473 -23.27 -12.55 8.75
CA THR A 473 -23.77 -13.53 9.73
C THR A 473 -22.83 -13.68 10.94
N ASN A 474 -21.57 -13.26 10.84
CA ASN A 474 -20.63 -13.27 11.95
C ASN A 474 -21.07 -12.36 13.11
N ALA A 475 -21.85 -11.31 12.84
CA ALA A 475 -22.39 -10.42 13.86
C ALA A 475 -23.18 -11.16 14.96
N SER A 476 -23.77 -12.32 14.63
CA SER A 476 -24.49 -13.17 15.58
C SER A 476 -23.61 -13.73 16.71
N TYR A 477 -22.28 -13.82 16.52
CA TYR A 477 -21.35 -14.33 17.52
C TYR A 477 -20.96 -13.32 18.61
N LEU A 478 -21.34 -12.04 18.47
CA LEU A 478 -20.96 -10.98 19.41
C LEU A 478 -21.34 -11.31 20.86
N SER A 479 -22.57 -11.79 21.08
CA SER A 479 -23.09 -12.11 22.43
C SER A 479 -22.35 -13.28 23.08
N ILE A 480 -22.03 -14.31 22.30
CA ILE A 480 -21.32 -15.51 22.77
C ILE A 480 -19.86 -15.16 23.08
N ILE A 481 -19.20 -14.37 22.23
CA ILE A 481 -17.82 -13.92 22.45
C ILE A 481 -17.71 -12.99 23.65
N ARG A 482 -18.66 -12.08 23.87
CA ARG A 482 -18.71 -11.25 25.09
C ARG A 482 -18.85 -12.09 26.36
N SER A 483 -19.73 -13.09 26.34
CA SER A 483 -19.89 -14.04 27.46
C SER A 483 -18.61 -14.82 27.72
N TYR A 484 -17.97 -15.31 26.65
CA TYR A 484 -16.69 -16.02 26.73
C TYR A 484 -15.58 -15.13 27.33
N ARG A 485 -15.46 -13.88 26.85
CA ARG A 485 -14.50 -12.89 27.35
C ARG A 485 -14.75 -12.59 28.83
N ALA A 486 -16.00 -12.45 29.26
CA ALA A 486 -16.32 -12.22 30.67
C ALA A 486 -15.88 -13.39 31.57
N GLN A 487 -16.03 -14.62 31.08
CA GLN A 487 -15.69 -15.83 31.84
C GLN A 487 -14.17 -16.10 31.88
N TYR A 488 -13.52 -16.03 30.71
CA TYR A 488 -12.14 -16.49 30.54
C TYR A 488 -11.12 -15.38 30.25
N GLY A 489 -11.58 -14.16 29.97
CA GLY A 489 -10.71 -13.02 29.70
C GLY A 489 -10.05 -12.46 30.96
N VAL A 490 -8.86 -11.90 30.80
CA VAL A 490 -8.16 -11.17 31.87
C VAL A 490 -8.82 -9.82 32.16
N SER A 491 -8.75 -9.36 33.41
CA SER A 491 -9.18 -8.02 33.81
C SER A 491 -8.15 -7.00 33.33
N LYS A 492 -8.62 -5.84 32.83
CA LYS A 492 -7.75 -4.74 32.40
C LYS A 492 -7.02 -4.10 33.57
#